data_AF-A0A1F7I0H5-F1
#
_entry.id   AF-A0A1F7I0H5-F1
#
_cell.length_a   1.000
_cell.length_b   1.000
_cell.length_c   1.000
_cell.angle_alpha   90.00
_cell.angle_beta   90.00
_cell.angle_gamma   90.00
#
_symmetry.space_group_name_H-M   'P 1'
#
loop_
_entity.id
_entity.type
_entity.pdbx_description
1 polymer ?
#
loop_
_entity_poly.entity_id
_entity_poly.type
_entity_poly.pdbx_seq_one_letter_code
_entity_poly.pdbx_strand_id
1 'polypeptide(L)'
;MISKPNQKSTLWYSLTGIILGIVIFTLFIGIYVFYQAKKYKNNIYPNVYLDNIDLGGKTKKQAKDLFSKKKLSFDKVKVEVIYRDEFVATLSAKTLALHTDTDEVIDRAYLIGRTNHLPTLIRQQTVVFFNLEKFHFLTHVIYTQAAINDFILAQQDRFNYPAKNALFEFTEGKVVSFKPDEKGLEIQSEKFKEDLEAALQQLNKRIVNQTVILTDKIILPEITLGHANQFGIEELVGEGVSNYSHSIPTRIHNVILAASKFHGVLIPKGAMFSFNNTVGDISSLTGYEPAYIIKNGRTVLGDGGGVCQVSTTLFRAAINTGLPIAERHAHAYRVSYYENGSQPGFDATIFSPSVDLKFQNNTPASILIQTAIDKESNILTFKFYGKRDDRQVNISPVTIWDESPPPAPLYQDDPTLPKGEVKQVDFPAWGAKTKFTYKVIKGNETSIDETFFSNFRPWQAVFLVGQG
;
A
#
# COMPACT_ATOMS: atom_id res chain seq x y z
N MET A 1 -78.73 46.31 46.74
CA MET A 1 -77.80 45.61 45.84
C MET A 1 -76.39 46.14 46.12
N ILE A 2 -75.53 45.34 46.74
CA ILE A 2 -74.09 45.65 46.89
C ILE A 2 -73.37 44.84 45.82
N SER A 3 -72.70 45.51 44.87
CA SER A 3 -72.02 44.85 43.76
C SER A 3 -70.81 44.06 44.26
N LYS A 4 -70.70 42.79 43.84
CA LYS A 4 -69.52 41.97 44.14
C LYS A 4 -68.31 42.50 43.36
N PRO A 5 -67.13 42.63 44.00
CA PRO A 5 -65.93 43.10 43.32
C PRO A 5 -65.49 42.11 42.24
N ASN A 6 -65.03 42.67 41.12
CA ASN A 6 -64.75 41.98 39.87
C ASN A 6 -63.48 41.09 39.98
N GLN A 7 -63.68 39.84 40.39
CA GLN A 7 -62.63 38.85 40.69
C GLN A 7 -61.66 38.55 39.52
N LYS A 8 -62.02 38.92 38.28
CA LYS A 8 -61.13 38.79 37.13
C LYS A 8 -60.00 39.83 37.17
N SER A 9 -60.25 41.09 37.57
CA SER A 9 -59.22 42.14 37.51
C SER A 9 -58.08 41.89 38.52
N THR A 10 -58.38 41.41 39.72
CA THR A 10 -57.38 41.07 40.75
C THR A 10 -56.45 39.94 40.32
N LEU A 11 -56.95 38.96 39.57
CA LEU A 11 -56.17 37.85 39.03
C LEU A 11 -55.18 38.34 37.95
N TRP A 12 -55.60 39.25 37.06
CA TRP A 12 -54.72 39.89 36.07
C TRP A 12 -53.64 40.76 36.72
N TYR A 13 -53.94 41.52 37.77
CA TYR A 13 -52.93 42.30 38.50
C TYR A 13 -51.91 41.42 39.24
N SER A 14 -52.35 40.26 39.78
CA SER A 14 -51.44 39.30 40.39
C SER A 14 -50.53 38.62 39.35
N LEU A 15 -51.06 38.31 38.16
CA LEU A 15 -50.30 37.70 37.07
C LEU A 15 -49.28 38.68 36.49
N THR A 16 -49.66 39.95 36.28
CA THR A 16 -48.74 40.99 35.80
C THR A 16 -47.67 41.34 36.83
N GLY A 17 -48.00 41.34 38.12
CA GLY A 17 -47.02 41.49 39.20
C GLY A 17 -46.00 40.36 39.26
N ILE A 18 -46.43 39.11 39.06
CA ILE A 18 -45.54 37.94 38.98
C ILE A 18 -44.64 38.04 37.74
N ILE A 19 -45.20 38.36 36.58
CA ILE A 19 -44.42 38.54 35.33
C ILE A 19 -43.39 39.66 35.50
N LEU A 20 -43.79 40.81 36.06
CA LEU A 20 -42.88 41.93 36.32
C LEU A 20 -41.78 41.53 37.32
N GLY A 21 -42.12 40.79 38.36
CA GLY A 21 -41.16 40.23 39.31
C GLY A 21 -40.14 39.30 38.66
N ILE A 22 -40.59 38.41 37.76
CA ILE A 22 -39.73 37.52 36.98
C ILE A 22 -38.82 38.32 36.04
N VAL A 23 -39.35 39.34 35.35
CA VAL A 23 -38.56 40.21 34.47
C VAL A 23 -37.49 40.96 35.27
N ILE A 24 -37.83 41.54 36.42
CA ILE A 24 -36.86 42.22 37.29
C ILE A 24 -35.81 41.23 37.79
N PHE A 25 -36.22 40.04 38.25
CA PHE A 25 -35.31 39.01 38.74
C PHE A 25 -34.34 38.50 37.66
N THR A 26 -34.84 38.23 36.45
CA THR A 26 -34.01 37.83 35.30
C THR A 26 -33.04 38.94 34.87
N LEU A 27 -33.45 40.21 34.97
CA LEU A 27 -32.58 41.36 34.74
C LEU A 27 -31.44 41.44 35.78
N PHE A 28 -31.76 41.25 37.06
CA PHE A 28 -30.75 41.20 38.13
C PHE A 28 -29.76 40.05 37.93
N ILE A 29 -30.26 38.86 37.55
CA ILE A 29 -29.41 37.71 37.20
C ILE A 29 -28.50 38.06 36.01
N GLY A 30 -29.06 38.66 34.96
CA GLY A 30 -28.31 39.07 33.77
C GLY A 30 -27.20 40.07 34.09
N ILE A 31 -27.50 41.08 34.93
CA ILE A 31 -26.53 42.08 35.40
C ILE A 31 -25.43 41.42 36.23
N TYR A 32 -25.78 40.51 37.14
CA TYR A 32 -24.82 39.76 37.94
C TYR A 32 -23.89 38.91 37.08
N VAL A 33 -24.46 38.14 36.14
CA VAL A 33 -23.70 37.30 35.20
C VAL A 33 -22.78 38.17 34.33
N PHE A 34 -23.26 39.30 33.83
CA PHE A 34 -22.45 40.24 33.05
C PHE A 34 -21.27 40.81 33.86
N TYR A 35 -21.51 41.23 35.10
CA TYR A 35 -20.46 41.72 35.99
C TYR A 35 -19.41 40.65 36.27
N GLN A 36 -19.84 39.41 36.55
CA GLN A 36 -18.93 38.29 36.78
C GLN A 36 -18.14 37.92 35.51
N ALA A 37 -18.79 37.88 34.35
CA ALA A 37 -18.12 37.65 33.08
C ALA A 37 -17.01 38.68 32.81
N LYS A 38 -17.25 39.95 33.18
CA LYS A 38 -16.24 41.02 33.09
C LYS A 38 -15.11 40.85 34.12
N LYS A 39 -15.43 40.48 35.37
CA LYS A 39 -14.46 40.20 36.43
C LYS A 39 -13.48 39.09 36.03
N TYR A 40 -13.98 38.03 35.40
CA TYR A 40 -13.17 36.89 34.95
C TYR A 40 -12.74 37.01 33.48
N LYS A 41 -12.65 38.21 32.89
CA LYS A 41 -12.32 38.39 31.46
C LYS A 41 -11.07 37.61 31.04
N ASN A 42 -10.03 37.58 31.88
CA ASN A 42 -8.73 36.93 31.59
C ASN A 42 -8.51 35.61 32.37
N ASN A 43 -9.52 35.16 33.13
CA ASN A 43 -9.39 34.08 34.10
C ASN A 43 -10.42 33.00 33.79
N ILE A 44 -10.05 31.73 33.98
CA ILE A 44 -10.97 30.60 33.85
C ILE A 44 -12.10 30.81 34.86
N TYR A 45 -13.35 30.55 34.44
CA TYR A 45 -14.51 30.72 35.31
C TYR A 45 -14.48 29.72 36.49
N PRO A 46 -15.13 30.03 37.62
CA PRO A 46 -15.20 29.11 38.76
C PRO A 46 -15.81 27.75 38.37
N ASN A 47 -15.65 26.73 39.21
CA ASN A 47 -16.25 25.40 38.99
C ASN A 47 -15.77 24.67 37.71
N VAL A 48 -14.59 25.03 37.22
CA VAL A 48 -13.91 24.35 36.10
C VAL A 48 -12.69 23.62 36.65
N TYR A 49 -12.64 22.31 36.44
CA TYR A 49 -11.62 21.42 36.99
C TYR A 49 -10.87 20.70 35.88
N LEU A 50 -9.57 20.50 36.07
CA LEU A 50 -8.72 19.64 35.24
C LEU A 50 -8.02 18.61 36.13
N ASP A 51 -8.22 17.32 35.85
CA ASP A 51 -7.71 16.21 36.67
C ASP A 51 -8.01 16.40 38.17
N ASN A 52 -9.26 16.82 38.47
CA ASN A 52 -9.76 17.17 39.81
C ASN A 52 -9.11 18.38 40.48
N ILE A 53 -8.30 19.16 39.76
CA ILE A 53 -7.70 20.41 40.24
C ILE A 53 -8.56 21.59 39.80
N ASP A 54 -8.94 22.44 40.74
CA ASP A 54 -9.72 23.64 40.46
C ASP A 54 -8.88 24.67 39.67
N LEU A 55 -9.36 25.01 38.46
CA LEU A 55 -8.79 26.03 37.60
C LEU A 55 -9.47 27.40 37.79
N GLY A 56 -10.56 27.45 38.54
CA GLY A 56 -11.37 28.63 38.78
C GLY A 56 -10.55 29.83 39.23
N GLY A 57 -10.74 30.96 38.57
CA GLY A 57 -10.07 32.21 38.88
C GLY A 57 -8.59 32.28 38.49
N LYS A 58 -8.00 31.24 37.88
CA LYS A 58 -6.63 31.29 37.34
C LYS A 58 -6.62 31.82 35.91
N THR A 59 -5.58 32.55 35.53
CA THR A 59 -5.33 32.85 34.10
C THR A 59 -4.88 31.58 33.37
N LYS A 60 -4.99 31.55 32.03
CA LYS A 60 -4.46 30.42 31.23
C LYS A 60 -2.99 30.16 31.51
N LYS A 61 -2.19 31.22 31.66
CA LYS A 61 -0.77 31.13 32.02
C LYS A 61 -0.58 30.51 33.40
N GLN A 62 -1.32 30.98 34.41
CA GLN A 62 -1.26 30.40 35.76
C GLN A 62 -1.69 28.94 35.81
N ALA A 63 -2.69 28.55 35.00
CA ALA A 63 -3.10 27.16 34.84
C ALA A 63 -2.00 26.33 34.17
N LYS A 64 -1.41 26.80 33.06
CA LYS A 64 -0.30 26.11 32.40
C LYS A 64 0.93 25.98 33.30
N ASP A 65 1.27 27.01 34.06
CA ASP A 65 2.38 27.00 35.03
C ASP A 65 2.13 26.00 36.17
N LEU A 66 0.87 25.86 36.62
CA LEU A 66 0.46 24.90 37.65
C LEU A 66 0.77 23.46 37.21
N PHE A 67 0.44 23.10 35.97
CA PHE A 67 0.67 21.75 35.44
C PHE A 67 2.09 21.55 34.91
N SER A 68 2.78 22.62 34.48
CA SER A 68 4.21 22.58 34.14
C SER A 68 5.09 22.28 35.34
N LYS A 69 4.71 22.76 36.54
CA LYS A 69 5.41 22.41 37.81
C LYS A 69 5.06 21.03 38.32
N LYS A 70 3.86 20.54 38.00
CA LYS A 70 3.37 19.20 38.36
C LYS A 70 3.63 18.18 37.25
N LYS A 71 4.48 18.51 36.26
CA LYS A 71 4.75 17.70 35.06
C LYS A 71 4.90 16.25 35.49
N LEU A 72 3.88 15.47 35.20
CA LEU A 72 3.90 14.04 35.40
C LEU A 72 5.12 13.55 34.62
N SER A 73 6.20 13.20 35.34
CA SER A 73 7.46 12.86 34.70
C SER A 73 7.29 11.48 34.10
N PHE A 74 6.83 11.45 32.85
CA PHE A 74 6.87 10.25 32.03
C PHE A 74 8.31 9.83 31.75
N ASP A 75 9.32 10.65 32.08
CA ASP A 75 10.74 10.40 31.82
C ASP A 75 11.21 9.02 32.30
N LYS A 76 10.56 8.46 33.33
CA LYS A 76 10.87 7.12 33.87
C LYS A 76 9.96 6.01 33.34
N VAL A 77 8.89 6.33 32.63
CA VAL A 77 7.97 5.35 32.05
C VAL A 77 8.67 4.62 30.92
N LYS A 78 8.59 3.30 31.02
CA LYS A 78 9.06 2.36 30.02
C LYS A 78 7.89 1.52 29.56
N VAL A 79 7.77 1.34 28.26
CA VAL A 79 6.94 0.30 27.67
C VAL A 79 7.86 -0.81 27.22
N GLU A 80 7.80 -1.94 27.91
CA GLU A 80 8.56 -3.14 27.58
C GLU A 80 7.79 -3.95 26.53
N VAL A 81 8.47 -4.28 25.43
CA VAL A 81 7.89 -5.08 24.36
C VAL A 81 8.41 -6.51 24.47
N ILE A 82 7.49 -7.45 24.64
CA ILE A 82 7.79 -8.88 24.76
C ILE A 82 7.31 -9.59 23.49
N TYR A 83 8.14 -10.49 22.96
CA TYR A 83 7.80 -11.38 21.86
C TYR A 83 8.19 -12.80 22.23
N ARG A 84 7.23 -13.73 22.22
CA ARG A 84 7.47 -15.16 22.54
C ARG A 84 8.26 -15.37 23.83
N ASP A 85 7.79 -14.69 24.88
CA ASP A 85 8.40 -14.69 26.23
C ASP A 85 9.80 -14.09 26.34
N GLU A 86 10.33 -13.49 25.26
CA GLU A 86 11.60 -12.77 25.26
C GLU A 86 11.40 -11.25 25.23
N PHE A 87 12.26 -10.55 25.97
CA PHE A 87 12.34 -9.09 25.91
C PHE A 87 12.99 -8.66 24.59
N VAL A 88 12.27 -7.84 23.81
CA VAL A 88 12.74 -7.39 22.49
C VAL A 88 13.23 -5.95 22.53
N ALA A 89 12.49 -5.07 23.22
CA ALA A 89 12.81 -3.65 23.24
C ALA A 89 12.15 -2.92 24.42
N THR A 90 12.66 -1.72 24.70
CA THR A 90 11.98 -0.73 25.53
C THR A 90 11.66 0.50 24.71
N LEU A 91 10.38 0.85 24.60
CA LEU A 91 9.93 2.13 24.09
C LEU A 91 9.88 3.10 25.28
N SER A 92 10.90 3.96 25.38
CA SER A 92 10.97 4.96 26.45
C SER A 92 10.01 6.11 26.18
N ALA A 93 9.59 6.82 27.22
CA ALA A 93 8.78 8.04 27.06
C ALA A 93 9.44 9.09 26.15
N LYS A 94 10.78 9.18 26.16
CA LYS A 94 11.53 10.06 25.25
C LYS A 94 11.40 9.61 23.80
N THR A 95 11.51 8.30 23.54
CA THR A 95 11.36 7.71 22.21
C THR A 95 9.95 7.92 21.65
N LEU A 96 8.94 7.72 22.49
CA LEU A 96 7.53 7.91 22.13
C LEU A 96 7.09 9.38 22.13
N ALA A 97 7.97 10.30 22.56
CA ALA A 97 7.66 11.71 22.81
C ALA A 97 6.40 11.90 23.67
N LEU A 98 6.26 11.11 24.74
CA LEU A 98 5.08 11.13 25.60
C LEU A 98 4.92 12.49 26.27
N HIS A 99 3.76 13.08 26.09
CA HIS A 99 3.33 14.29 26.78
C HIS A 99 1.82 14.26 26.99
N THR A 100 1.30 15.13 27.83
CA THR A 100 -0.15 15.30 27.98
C THR A 100 -0.66 16.43 27.06
N ASP A 101 -1.92 16.33 26.63
CA ASP A 101 -2.65 17.38 25.91
C ASP A 101 -3.06 18.58 26.79
N THR A 102 -2.39 18.77 27.93
CA THR A 102 -2.77 19.69 29.00
C THR A 102 -3.00 21.12 28.51
N ASP A 103 -2.14 21.62 27.63
CA ASP A 103 -2.24 22.97 27.11
C ASP A 103 -3.52 23.18 26.31
N GLU A 104 -3.87 22.22 25.45
CA GLU A 104 -5.09 22.24 24.65
C GLU A 104 -6.33 22.08 25.53
N VAL A 105 -6.28 21.21 26.54
CA VAL A 105 -7.38 21.04 27.50
C VAL A 105 -7.63 22.32 28.30
N ILE A 106 -6.56 23.01 28.73
CA ILE A 106 -6.69 24.30 29.43
C ILE A 106 -7.32 25.36 28.52
N ASP A 107 -6.92 25.39 27.25
CA ASP A 107 -7.53 26.29 26.26
C ASP A 107 -9.01 25.97 26.05
N ARG A 108 -9.40 24.68 25.99
CA ARG A 108 -10.82 24.26 25.96
C ARG A 108 -11.57 24.62 27.25
N ALA A 109 -10.96 24.42 28.41
CA ALA A 109 -11.54 24.74 29.71
C ALA A 109 -11.83 26.25 29.85
N TYR A 110 -10.96 27.10 29.29
CA TYR A 110 -11.16 28.55 29.26
C TYR A 110 -12.38 28.96 28.41
N LEU A 111 -12.75 28.18 27.39
CA LEU A 111 -13.90 28.48 26.52
C LEU A 111 -15.25 28.24 27.18
N ILE A 112 -15.32 27.60 28.34
CA ILE A 112 -16.57 27.45 29.11
C ILE A 112 -17.16 28.83 29.42
N GLY A 113 -18.40 29.04 28.98
CA GLY A 113 -19.09 30.33 29.12
C GLY A 113 -18.54 31.44 28.22
N ARG A 114 -17.84 31.10 27.13
CA ARG A 114 -17.29 32.02 26.12
C ARG A 114 -17.56 31.58 24.67
N THR A 115 -18.59 30.76 24.45
CA THR A 115 -18.97 30.29 23.11
C THR A 115 -19.73 31.36 22.31
N ASN A 116 -19.68 31.28 20.97
CA ASN A 116 -20.43 32.14 20.07
C ASN A 116 -21.94 31.80 20.02
N HIS A 117 -22.34 30.65 20.57
CA HIS A 117 -23.74 30.22 20.59
C HIS A 117 -24.47 30.78 21.81
N LEU A 118 -25.33 31.79 21.61
CA LEU A 118 -26.03 32.56 22.66
C LEU A 118 -26.76 31.69 23.72
N PRO A 119 -27.59 30.69 23.36
CA PRO A 119 -28.23 29.85 24.37
C PRO A 119 -27.24 29.08 25.25
N THR A 120 -26.17 28.56 24.66
CA THR A 120 -25.14 27.80 25.38
C THR A 120 -24.30 28.73 26.25
N LEU A 121 -23.97 29.92 25.74
CA LEU A 121 -23.25 30.96 26.47
C LEU A 121 -23.99 31.34 27.77
N ILE A 122 -25.27 31.70 27.65
CA ILE A 122 -26.11 32.12 28.78
C ILE A 122 -26.25 30.98 29.80
N ARG A 123 -26.53 29.74 29.32
CA ARG A 123 -26.62 28.57 30.18
C ARG A 123 -25.33 28.35 30.96
N GLN A 124 -24.19 28.23 30.26
CA GLN A 124 -22.89 27.96 30.86
C GLN A 124 -22.48 29.03 31.86
N GLN A 125 -22.63 30.31 31.53
CA GLN A 125 -22.32 31.41 32.45
C GLN A 125 -23.19 31.34 33.72
N THR A 126 -24.48 31.08 33.56
CA THR A 126 -25.42 30.99 34.68
C THR A 126 -25.05 29.82 35.59
N VAL A 127 -24.92 28.60 35.06
CA VAL A 127 -24.64 27.42 35.90
C VAL A 127 -23.28 27.52 36.58
N VAL A 128 -22.29 28.14 35.94
CA VAL A 128 -20.96 28.33 36.52
C VAL A 128 -20.98 29.37 37.64
N PHE A 129 -21.56 30.56 37.43
CA PHE A 129 -21.50 31.64 38.42
C PHE A 129 -22.42 31.42 39.62
N PHE A 130 -23.48 30.63 39.47
CA PHE A 130 -24.36 30.23 40.57
C PHE A 130 -23.98 28.88 41.20
N ASN A 131 -22.84 28.28 40.81
CA ASN A 131 -22.36 27.00 41.32
C ASN A 131 -23.39 25.85 41.20
N LEU A 132 -24.09 25.80 40.07
CA LEU A 132 -25.11 24.79 39.78
C LEU A 132 -24.53 23.57 39.03
N GLU A 133 -23.39 23.74 38.35
CA GLU A 133 -22.74 22.69 37.56
C GLU A 133 -21.22 22.83 37.65
N LYS A 134 -20.52 21.68 37.69
CA LYS A 134 -19.05 21.60 37.65
C LYS A 134 -18.60 21.01 36.33
N PHE A 135 -17.63 21.65 35.69
CA PHE A 135 -17.05 21.19 34.42
C PHE A 135 -15.75 20.46 34.71
N HIS A 136 -15.70 19.17 34.40
CA HIS A 136 -14.52 18.34 34.60
C HIS A 136 -13.87 18.03 33.26
N PHE A 137 -12.57 18.29 33.18
CA PHE A 137 -11.71 17.95 32.06
C PHE A 137 -10.65 16.95 32.52
N LEU A 138 -10.28 16.06 31.60
CA LEU A 138 -9.23 15.07 31.81
C LEU A 138 -8.13 15.29 30.77
N THR A 139 -6.88 15.17 31.21
CA THR A 139 -5.75 15.11 30.29
C THR A 139 -5.60 13.72 29.68
N HIS A 140 -5.12 13.69 28.45
CA HIS A 140 -4.80 12.48 27.71
C HIS A 140 -3.32 12.47 27.34
N VAL A 141 -2.70 11.30 27.44
CA VAL A 141 -1.36 11.06 26.92
C VAL A 141 -1.38 11.07 25.39
N ILE A 142 -0.52 11.90 24.81
CA ILE A 142 -0.21 12.01 23.40
C ILE A 142 1.18 11.41 23.17
N TYR A 143 1.36 10.77 22.01
CA TYR A 143 2.60 10.18 21.54
C TYR A 143 2.79 10.37 20.04
N THR A 144 4.01 10.16 19.56
CA THR A 144 4.35 10.31 18.13
C THR A 144 4.34 8.95 17.42
N GLN A 145 3.63 8.88 16.29
CA GLN A 145 3.51 7.65 15.49
C GLN A 145 4.82 7.25 14.78
N ALA A 146 5.70 8.21 14.47
CA ALA A 146 6.94 7.95 13.74
C ALA A 146 7.81 6.88 14.42
N ALA A 147 8.09 7.04 15.72
CA ALA A 147 8.91 6.09 16.47
C ALA A 147 8.30 4.68 16.57
N ILE A 148 6.96 4.59 16.56
CA ILE A 148 6.24 3.32 16.59
C ILE A 148 6.34 2.64 15.23
N ASN A 149 6.16 3.38 14.14
CA ASN A 149 6.29 2.86 12.79
C ASN A 149 7.72 2.37 12.53
N ASP A 150 8.73 3.14 12.91
CA ASP A 150 10.15 2.75 12.77
C ASP A 150 10.44 1.47 13.56
N PHE A 151 9.90 1.36 14.79
CA PHE A 151 10.03 0.15 15.60
C PHE A 151 9.38 -1.07 14.94
N ILE A 152 8.14 -0.91 14.45
CA ILE A 152 7.39 -1.97 13.77
C ILE A 152 8.16 -2.45 12.54
N LEU A 153 8.63 -1.53 11.71
CA LEU A 153 9.43 -1.85 10.52
C LEU A 153 10.68 -2.67 10.89
N ALA A 154 11.42 -2.25 11.91
CA ALA A 154 12.58 -2.99 12.39
C ALA A 154 12.23 -4.40 12.90
N GLN A 155 11.06 -4.60 13.52
CA GLN A 155 10.61 -5.93 13.95
C GLN A 155 10.14 -6.79 12.77
N GLN A 156 9.47 -6.18 11.79
CA GLN A 156 9.08 -6.85 10.55
C GLN A 156 10.32 -7.32 9.80
N ASP A 157 11.34 -6.48 9.63
CA ASP A 157 12.60 -6.85 8.97
C ASP A 157 13.32 -7.99 9.69
N ARG A 158 13.24 -8.03 11.02
CA ARG A 158 13.90 -9.06 11.83
C ARG A 158 13.17 -10.39 11.84
N PHE A 159 11.84 -10.37 11.90
CA PHE A 159 11.05 -11.58 12.18
C PHE A 159 10.20 -12.05 10.99
N ASN A 160 9.81 -11.18 10.07
CA ASN A 160 8.97 -11.61 8.95
C ASN A 160 9.78 -12.43 7.96
N TYR A 161 9.18 -13.52 7.50
CA TYR A 161 9.67 -14.26 6.35
C TYR A 161 8.50 -14.89 5.61
N PRO A 162 8.53 -14.92 4.27
CA PRO A 162 7.42 -15.44 3.48
C PRO A 162 7.28 -16.95 3.67
N ALA A 163 6.06 -17.45 3.50
CA ALA A 163 5.84 -18.88 3.37
C ALA A 163 6.48 -19.38 2.07
N LYS A 164 7.00 -20.62 2.07
CA LYS A 164 7.55 -21.26 0.88
C LYS A 164 6.69 -22.45 0.51
N ASN A 165 6.16 -22.41 -0.71
CA ASN A 165 5.41 -23.50 -1.30
C ASN A 165 6.25 -24.78 -1.35
N ALA A 166 5.59 -25.93 -1.18
CA ALA A 166 6.18 -27.22 -1.50
C ALA A 166 6.61 -27.18 -2.97
N LEU A 167 7.88 -27.50 -3.22
CA LEU A 167 8.40 -27.57 -4.59
C LEU A 167 8.37 -29.01 -5.06
N PHE A 168 8.20 -29.16 -6.36
CA PHE A 168 8.23 -30.45 -7.03
C PHE A 168 9.66 -30.67 -7.53
N GLU A 169 10.29 -31.77 -7.15
CA GLU A 169 11.49 -32.23 -7.82
C GLU A 169 11.07 -32.98 -9.08
N PHE A 170 11.66 -32.61 -10.21
CA PHE A 170 11.40 -33.24 -11.48
C PHE A 170 12.64 -33.96 -12.00
N THR A 171 12.47 -35.19 -12.46
CA THR A 171 13.49 -35.92 -13.24
C THR A 171 12.88 -36.31 -14.57
N GLU A 172 13.58 -36.03 -15.67
CA GLU A 172 13.09 -36.30 -17.03
C GLU A 172 11.69 -35.70 -17.32
N GLY A 173 11.39 -34.55 -16.74
CA GLY A 173 10.11 -33.85 -16.93
C GLY A 173 8.92 -34.42 -16.15
N LYS A 174 9.13 -35.41 -15.28
CA LYS A 174 8.11 -36.00 -14.38
C LYS A 174 8.38 -35.66 -12.93
N VAL A 175 7.32 -35.51 -12.14
CA VAL A 175 7.42 -35.32 -10.68
C VAL A 175 8.00 -36.58 -10.04
N VAL A 176 9.12 -36.45 -9.31
CA VAL A 176 9.77 -37.57 -8.59
C VAL A 176 9.72 -37.43 -7.09
N SER A 177 9.71 -36.21 -6.56
CA SER A 177 9.72 -35.98 -5.11
C SER A 177 9.14 -34.60 -4.80
N PHE A 178 8.85 -34.35 -3.51
CA PHE A 178 8.37 -33.06 -3.06
C PHE A 178 9.31 -32.49 -2.00
N LYS A 179 9.77 -31.26 -2.21
CA LYS A 179 10.37 -30.46 -1.16
C LYS A 179 9.27 -30.02 -0.19
N PRO A 180 9.43 -30.21 1.13
CA PRO A 180 8.45 -29.77 2.10
C PRO A 180 8.16 -28.28 2.03
N ASP A 181 6.90 -27.93 2.23
CA ASP A 181 6.48 -26.55 2.40
C ASP A 181 6.96 -25.98 3.75
N GLU A 182 7.28 -24.69 3.76
CA GLU A 182 7.71 -23.97 4.96
C GLU A 182 6.67 -22.88 5.28
N LYS A 183 6.16 -22.88 6.51
CA LYS A 183 5.26 -21.82 6.99
C LYS A 183 6.01 -20.50 7.09
N GLY A 184 5.38 -19.42 6.65
CA GLY A 184 5.87 -18.06 6.82
C GLY A 184 5.42 -17.44 8.15
N LEU A 185 5.92 -16.26 8.43
CA LEU A 185 5.65 -15.52 9.65
C LEU A 185 5.49 -14.03 9.34
N GLU A 186 4.49 -13.40 9.95
CA GLU A 186 4.23 -11.98 9.80
C GLU A 186 3.83 -11.34 11.13
N ILE A 187 4.57 -10.32 11.56
CA ILE A 187 4.23 -9.48 12.71
C ILE A 187 2.89 -8.77 12.49
N GLN A 188 2.02 -8.83 13.49
CA GLN A 188 0.70 -8.19 13.48
C GLN A 188 0.78 -6.72 13.88
N SER A 189 1.23 -5.88 12.95
CA SER A 189 1.50 -4.45 13.18
C SER A 189 0.31 -3.67 13.73
N GLU A 190 -0.88 -3.88 13.18
CA GLU A 190 -2.09 -3.17 13.64
C GLU A 190 -2.50 -3.62 15.05
N LYS A 191 -2.40 -4.92 15.33
CA LYS A 191 -2.68 -5.44 16.68
C LYS A 191 -1.71 -4.85 17.71
N PHE A 192 -0.43 -4.73 17.36
CA PHE A 192 0.56 -4.11 18.23
C PHE A 192 0.27 -2.63 18.50
N LYS A 193 -0.16 -1.87 17.47
CA LYS A 193 -0.56 -0.46 17.64
C LYS A 193 -1.73 -0.32 18.59
N GLU A 194 -2.76 -1.17 18.44
CA GLU A 194 -3.93 -1.20 19.33
C GLU A 194 -3.53 -1.52 20.79
N ASP A 195 -2.69 -2.54 21.00
CA ASP A 195 -2.24 -2.92 22.35
C ASP A 195 -1.36 -1.85 23.00
N LEU A 196 -0.50 -1.22 22.21
CA LEU A 196 0.33 -0.11 22.66
C LEU A 196 -0.54 1.10 23.04
N GLU A 197 -1.53 1.45 22.22
CA GLU A 197 -2.46 2.53 22.52
C GLU A 197 -3.22 2.25 23.82
N ALA A 198 -3.77 1.05 23.97
CA ALA A 198 -4.47 0.63 25.19
C ALA A 198 -3.56 0.72 26.43
N ALA A 199 -2.30 0.30 26.31
CA ALA A 199 -1.31 0.40 27.39
C ALA A 199 -0.98 1.87 27.74
N LEU A 200 -0.82 2.74 26.75
CA LEU A 200 -0.54 4.16 26.96
C LEU A 200 -1.75 4.88 27.58
N GLN A 201 -2.98 4.52 27.22
CA GLN A 201 -4.18 5.08 27.84
C GLN A 201 -4.29 4.76 29.34
N GLN A 202 -3.72 3.65 29.82
CA GLN A 202 -3.68 3.35 31.26
C GLN A 202 -2.82 4.34 32.05
N LEU A 203 -1.84 4.98 31.40
CA LEU A 203 -0.99 5.99 32.02
C LEU A 203 -1.78 7.24 32.46
N ASN A 204 -2.95 7.49 31.87
CA ASN A 204 -3.88 8.55 32.29
C ASN A 204 -4.40 8.31 33.73
N LYS A 205 -4.46 7.05 34.18
CA LYS A 205 -4.93 6.68 35.52
C LYS A 205 -3.77 6.51 36.50
N ARG A 206 -2.69 5.86 36.06
CA ARG A 206 -1.52 5.56 36.91
C ARG A 206 -0.24 5.49 36.08
N ILE A 207 0.76 6.25 36.50
CA ILE A 207 2.08 6.25 35.86
C ILE A 207 2.89 5.07 36.38
N VAL A 208 2.91 4.02 35.58
CA VAL A 208 3.68 2.79 35.81
C VAL A 208 4.27 2.32 34.48
N ASN A 209 5.29 1.48 34.54
CA ASN A 209 5.77 0.80 33.35
C ASN A 209 4.65 -0.09 32.80
N GLN A 210 4.63 -0.20 31.48
CA GLN A 210 3.67 -1.02 30.75
C GLN A 210 4.41 -2.13 30.03
N THR A 211 3.68 -3.21 29.78
CA THR A 211 4.18 -4.32 28.97
C THR A 211 3.21 -4.54 27.83
N VAL A 212 3.74 -4.59 26.60
CA VAL A 212 2.98 -4.82 25.38
C VAL A 212 3.52 -6.06 24.70
N ILE A 213 2.62 -6.95 24.28
CA ILE A 213 2.99 -8.18 23.61
C ILE A 213 3.01 -7.92 22.10
N LEU A 214 4.16 -8.16 21.48
CA LEU A 214 4.25 -8.26 20.02
C LEU A 214 3.71 -9.63 19.61
N THR A 215 2.81 -9.66 18.64
CA THR A 215 2.20 -10.90 18.15
C THR A 215 2.52 -11.11 16.68
N ASP A 216 2.65 -12.38 16.29
CA ASP A 216 2.83 -12.80 14.92
C ASP A 216 1.65 -13.68 14.47
N LYS A 217 1.39 -13.69 13.16
CA LYS A 217 0.53 -14.66 12.51
C LYS A 217 1.37 -15.56 11.60
N ILE A 218 1.02 -16.83 11.61
CA ILE A 218 1.59 -17.82 10.70
C ILE A 218 0.96 -17.61 9.32
N ILE A 219 1.80 -17.44 8.29
CA ILE A 219 1.36 -17.49 6.89
C ILE A 219 1.51 -18.93 6.41
N LEU A 220 0.43 -19.54 5.96
CA LEU A 220 0.49 -20.88 5.36
C LEU A 220 0.92 -20.78 3.89
N PRO A 221 1.74 -21.73 3.41
CA PRO A 221 2.08 -21.81 1.99
C PRO A 221 0.83 -22.19 1.18
N GLU A 222 0.76 -21.68 -0.06
CA GLU A 222 -0.36 -21.95 -0.96
C GLU A 222 -0.36 -23.41 -1.44
N ILE A 223 0.83 -23.98 -1.62
CA ILE A 223 1.04 -25.38 -1.99
C ILE A 223 1.66 -26.08 -0.80
N THR A 224 0.90 -26.98 -0.17
CA THR A 224 1.41 -27.87 0.89
C THR A 224 1.68 -29.26 0.33
N LEU A 225 2.60 -30.01 0.95
CA LEU A 225 2.83 -31.42 0.60
C LEU A 225 1.56 -32.26 0.61
N GLY A 226 0.69 -32.05 1.60
CA GLY A 226 -0.57 -32.79 1.75
C GLY A 226 -1.59 -32.53 0.62
N HIS A 227 -1.54 -31.34 0.01
CA HIS A 227 -2.42 -30.97 -1.10
C HIS A 227 -1.75 -31.10 -2.47
N ALA A 228 -0.43 -31.35 -2.53
CA ALA A 228 0.31 -31.38 -3.78
C ALA A 228 -0.26 -32.40 -4.80
N ASN A 229 -0.69 -33.56 -4.31
CA ASN A 229 -1.37 -34.58 -5.12
C ASN A 229 -2.76 -34.15 -5.63
N GLN A 230 -3.44 -33.25 -4.93
CA GLN A 230 -4.77 -32.76 -5.33
C GLN A 230 -4.70 -31.78 -6.51
N PHE A 231 -3.54 -31.15 -6.75
CA PHE A 231 -3.37 -30.21 -7.86
C PHE A 231 -3.23 -30.89 -9.22
N GLY A 232 -3.04 -32.21 -9.27
CA GLY A 232 -2.94 -32.98 -10.51
C GLY A 232 -1.73 -32.61 -11.37
N ILE A 233 -0.62 -32.22 -10.76
CA ILE A 233 0.63 -31.89 -11.46
C ILE A 233 1.42 -33.19 -11.64
N GLU A 234 1.66 -33.59 -12.88
CA GLU A 234 2.24 -34.89 -13.25
C GLU A 234 3.52 -34.73 -14.09
N GLU A 235 3.53 -33.77 -15.03
CA GLU A 235 4.57 -33.66 -16.06
C GLU A 235 4.73 -32.24 -16.61
N LEU A 236 5.82 -32.00 -17.35
CA LEU A 236 6.03 -30.77 -18.12
C LEU A 236 5.02 -30.69 -19.28
N VAL A 237 4.16 -29.66 -19.28
CA VAL A 237 3.13 -29.46 -20.31
C VAL A 237 3.52 -28.43 -21.36
N GLY A 238 4.46 -27.54 -21.06
CA GLY A 238 5.03 -26.60 -22.03
C GLY A 238 6.15 -25.75 -21.44
N GLU A 239 6.90 -25.11 -22.32
CA GLU A 239 8.03 -24.26 -21.93
C GLU A 239 8.21 -23.07 -22.85
N GLY A 240 8.80 -22.00 -22.32
CA GLY A 240 9.17 -20.80 -23.04
C GLY A 240 10.60 -20.38 -22.69
N VAL A 241 11.35 -19.95 -23.71
CA VAL A 241 12.76 -19.61 -23.56
C VAL A 241 13.04 -18.24 -24.17
N SER A 242 13.91 -17.47 -23.52
CA SER A 242 14.53 -16.28 -24.12
C SER A 242 15.98 -16.13 -23.68
N ASN A 243 16.75 -15.42 -24.50
CA ASN A 243 18.15 -15.12 -24.24
C ASN A 243 18.30 -13.64 -23.83
N TYR A 244 19.02 -13.37 -22.74
CA TYR A 244 19.31 -12.02 -22.25
C TYR A 244 20.79 -11.64 -22.37
N SER A 245 21.57 -12.34 -23.20
CA SER A 245 22.97 -11.98 -23.51
C SER A 245 23.09 -10.52 -23.92
N HIS A 246 24.22 -9.91 -23.58
CA HIS A 246 24.52 -8.48 -23.82
C HIS A 246 23.65 -7.48 -23.04
N SER A 247 22.84 -7.96 -22.09
CA SER A 247 22.16 -7.08 -21.14
C SER A 247 23.16 -6.45 -20.18
N ILE A 248 22.95 -5.18 -19.86
CA ILE A 248 23.69 -4.51 -18.78
C ILE A 248 23.33 -5.14 -17.40
N PRO A 249 24.21 -5.06 -16.39
CA PRO A 249 24.00 -5.71 -15.09
C PRO A 249 22.65 -5.39 -14.43
N THR A 250 22.22 -4.11 -14.44
CA THR A 250 20.96 -3.69 -13.81
C THR A 250 19.74 -4.31 -14.50
N ARG A 251 19.79 -4.48 -15.82
CA ARG A 251 18.76 -5.19 -16.58
C ARG A 251 18.74 -6.69 -16.25
N ILE A 252 19.90 -7.31 -16.09
CA ILE A 252 20.00 -8.73 -15.69
C ILE A 252 19.39 -8.93 -14.30
N HIS A 253 19.73 -8.04 -13.34
CA HIS A 253 19.13 -8.02 -12.01
C HIS A 253 17.60 -7.97 -12.08
N ASN A 254 17.05 -7.03 -12.85
CA ASN A 254 15.60 -6.90 -13.02
C ASN A 254 14.94 -8.14 -13.65
N VAL A 255 15.57 -8.76 -14.66
CA VAL A 255 15.06 -9.99 -15.29
C VAL A 255 15.00 -11.13 -14.27
N ILE A 256 16.07 -11.31 -13.48
CA ILE A 256 16.15 -12.35 -12.45
C ILE A 256 15.13 -12.07 -11.33
N LEU A 257 15.05 -10.83 -10.86
CA LEU A 257 14.12 -10.43 -9.81
C LEU A 257 12.67 -10.65 -10.25
N ALA A 258 12.28 -10.18 -11.44
CA ALA A 258 10.93 -10.41 -11.94
C ALA A 258 10.66 -11.90 -12.15
N ALA A 259 11.57 -12.67 -12.76
CA ALA A 259 11.40 -14.10 -12.95
C ALA A 259 11.23 -14.87 -11.63
N SER A 260 11.87 -14.42 -10.55
CA SER A 260 11.73 -15.04 -9.22
C SER A 260 10.31 -14.95 -8.66
N LYS A 261 9.54 -13.91 -9.03
CA LYS A 261 8.15 -13.71 -8.58
C LYS A 261 7.20 -14.75 -9.16
N PHE A 262 7.57 -15.41 -10.25
CA PHE A 262 6.76 -16.45 -10.89
C PHE A 262 7.17 -17.87 -10.49
N HIS A 263 8.31 -18.04 -9.81
CA HIS A 263 8.77 -19.36 -9.40
C HIS A 263 7.86 -19.93 -8.31
N GLY A 264 7.20 -21.05 -8.58
CA GLY A 264 6.28 -21.69 -7.63
C GLY A 264 4.84 -21.19 -7.69
N VAL A 265 4.48 -20.35 -8.68
CA VAL A 265 3.11 -19.87 -8.87
C VAL A 265 2.22 -20.99 -9.39
N LEU A 266 1.07 -21.20 -8.73
CA LEU A 266 0.04 -22.14 -9.14
C LEU A 266 -1.09 -21.41 -9.87
N ILE A 267 -1.48 -21.92 -11.03
CA ILE A 267 -2.65 -21.47 -11.78
C ILE A 267 -3.71 -22.57 -11.70
N PRO A 268 -4.76 -22.42 -10.86
CA PRO A 268 -5.81 -23.42 -10.77
C PRO A 268 -6.50 -23.68 -12.11
N LYS A 269 -7.05 -24.89 -12.27
CA LYS A 269 -7.92 -25.20 -13.42
C LYS A 269 -9.05 -24.18 -13.55
N GLY A 270 -9.23 -23.66 -14.75
CA GLY A 270 -10.24 -22.66 -15.11
C GLY A 270 -9.88 -21.22 -14.75
N ALA A 271 -8.82 -20.99 -13.97
CA ALA A 271 -8.43 -19.66 -13.52
C ALA A 271 -7.79 -18.82 -14.64
N MET A 272 -8.00 -17.51 -14.56
CA MET A 272 -7.32 -16.53 -15.39
C MET A 272 -6.02 -16.11 -14.71
N PHE A 273 -4.92 -16.13 -15.46
CA PHE A 273 -3.64 -15.61 -15.03
C PHE A 273 -3.46 -14.16 -15.50
N SER A 274 -2.79 -13.33 -14.70
CA SER A 274 -2.38 -11.96 -15.03
C SER A 274 -0.91 -11.76 -14.65
N PHE A 275 -0.11 -11.29 -15.61
CA PHE A 275 1.30 -11.00 -15.38
C PHE A 275 1.46 -9.86 -14.37
N ASN A 276 0.75 -8.74 -14.57
CA ASN A 276 0.84 -7.57 -13.69
C ASN A 276 0.44 -7.89 -12.25
N ASN A 277 -0.60 -8.70 -12.04
CA ASN A 277 -0.99 -9.11 -10.68
C ASN A 277 0.08 -9.97 -10.00
N THR A 278 0.77 -10.82 -10.76
CA THR A 278 1.78 -11.76 -10.23
C THR A 278 3.12 -11.08 -9.97
N VAL A 279 3.58 -10.22 -10.88
CA VAL A 279 4.86 -9.52 -10.74
C VAL A 279 4.83 -8.45 -9.64
N GLY A 280 3.64 -7.88 -9.37
CA GLY A 280 3.44 -6.83 -8.38
C GLY A 280 3.94 -5.46 -8.85
N ASP A 281 4.21 -4.57 -7.89
CA ASP A 281 4.76 -3.25 -8.18
C ASP A 281 6.20 -3.35 -8.72
N ILE A 282 6.49 -2.58 -9.77
CA ILE A 282 7.79 -2.53 -10.44
C ILE A 282 8.40 -1.17 -10.15
N SER A 283 9.12 -1.08 -9.04
CA SER A 283 9.75 0.16 -8.58
C SER A 283 11.05 -0.12 -7.82
N SER A 284 11.82 0.94 -7.60
CA SER A 284 12.96 0.91 -6.68
C SER A 284 12.58 0.44 -5.26
N LEU A 285 11.35 0.69 -4.81
CA LEU A 285 10.85 0.21 -3.51
C LEU A 285 10.69 -1.30 -3.45
N THR A 286 10.42 -1.95 -4.59
CA THR A 286 10.32 -3.40 -4.71
C THR A 286 11.61 -4.07 -5.18
N GLY A 287 12.72 -3.32 -5.22
CA GLY A 287 14.07 -3.81 -5.49
C GLY A 287 14.48 -3.77 -6.96
N TYR A 288 13.67 -3.18 -7.85
CA TYR A 288 14.05 -3.01 -9.25
C TYR A 288 15.04 -1.86 -9.41
N GLU A 289 16.01 -2.04 -10.29
CA GLU A 289 17.02 -1.04 -10.60
C GLU A 289 16.66 -0.26 -11.87
N PRO A 290 17.15 0.99 -12.00
CA PRO A 290 17.02 1.73 -13.24
C PRO A 290 17.71 1.01 -14.40
N ALA A 291 16.94 0.76 -15.46
CA ALA A 291 17.45 0.26 -16.73
C ALA A 291 16.66 0.91 -17.87
N TYR A 292 17.13 0.75 -19.10
CA TYR A 292 16.45 1.33 -20.25
C TYR A 292 15.05 0.71 -20.44
N ILE A 293 14.03 1.56 -20.45
CA ILE A 293 12.62 1.26 -20.72
C ILE A 293 12.14 2.06 -21.94
N ILE A 294 11.07 1.58 -22.56
CA ILE A 294 10.42 2.29 -23.68
C ILE A 294 9.25 3.08 -23.11
N LYS A 295 9.28 4.41 -23.21
CA LYS A 295 8.20 5.28 -22.73
C LYS A 295 7.99 6.44 -23.70
N ASN A 296 6.74 6.73 -24.03
CA ASN A 296 6.35 7.87 -24.88
C ASN A 296 7.14 7.98 -26.19
N GLY A 297 7.44 6.85 -26.84
CA GLY A 297 8.14 6.88 -28.12
C GLY A 297 9.67 7.03 -28.04
N ARG A 298 10.27 6.84 -26.85
CA ARG A 298 11.73 6.95 -26.64
C ARG A 298 12.23 5.91 -25.65
N THR A 299 13.52 5.61 -25.71
CA THR A 299 14.22 4.81 -24.70
C THR A 299 14.71 5.74 -23.59
N VAL A 300 14.24 5.53 -22.37
CA VAL A 300 14.59 6.34 -21.19
C VAL A 300 15.01 5.43 -20.05
N LEU A 301 15.77 5.94 -19.08
CA LEU A 301 16.02 5.21 -17.85
C LEU A 301 14.74 5.19 -17.00
N GLY A 302 14.39 4.01 -16.49
CA GLY A 302 13.29 3.83 -15.55
C GLY A 302 13.39 2.49 -14.83
N ASP A 303 12.60 2.35 -13.78
CA ASP A 303 12.61 1.15 -12.94
C ASP A 303 12.10 -0.06 -13.74
N GLY A 304 12.77 -1.20 -13.59
CA GLY A 304 12.29 -2.46 -14.16
C GLY A 304 12.56 -2.67 -15.65
N GLY A 305 13.52 -1.95 -16.25
CA GLY A 305 14.01 -2.30 -17.59
C GLY A 305 14.47 -3.76 -17.63
N GLY A 306 13.88 -4.54 -18.54
CA GLY A 306 14.06 -6.00 -18.63
C GLY A 306 12.80 -6.82 -18.31
N VAL A 307 11.81 -6.28 -17.59
CA VAL A 307 10.61 -7.04 -17.18
C VAL A 307 9.76 -7.51 -18.37
N CYS A 308 9.67 -6.74 -19.46
CA CYS A 308 8.97 -7.20 -20.69
C CYS A 308 9.59 -8.47 -21.30
N GLN A 309 10.87 -8.76 -21.05
CA GLN A 309 11.48 -10.03 -21.47
C GLN A 309 10.89 -11.22 -20.71
N VAL A 310 10.60 -11.02 -19.42
CA VAL A 310 9.97 -12.04 -18.56
C VAL A 310 8.55 -12.31 -19.06
N SER A 311 7.77 -11.27 -19.37
CA SER A 311 6.44 -11.42 -19.98
C SER A 311 6.49 -12.13 -21.34
N THR A 312 7.44 -11.75 -22.20
CA THR A 312 7.67 -12.42 -23.49
C THR A 312 7.99 -13.90 -23.34
N THR A 313 8.82 -14.25 -22.36
CA THR A 313 9.18 -15.66 -22.12
C THR A 313 8.00 -16.46 -21.57
N LEU A 314 7.22 -15.86 -20.67
CA LEU A 314 5.99 -16.46 -20.14
C LEU A 314 4.92 -16.66 -21.23
N PHE A 315 4.74 -15.68 -22.12
CA PHE A 315 3.83 -15.79 -23.27
C PHE A 315 4.18 -16.99 -24.15
N ARG A 316 5.47 -17.20 -24.43
CA ARG A 316 5.94 -18.37 -25.19
C ARG A 316 5.62 -19.67 -24.49
N ALA A 317 5.81 -19.74 -23.17
CA ALA A 317 5.42 -20.92 -22.39
C ALA A 317 3.90 -21.17 -22.46
N ALA A 318 3.08 -20.13 -22.39
CA ALA A 318 1.62 -20.24 -22.45
C ALA A 318 1.12 -20.76 -23.82
N ILE A 319 1.61 -20.21 -24.93
CA ILE A 319 1.21 -20.68 -26.28
C ILE A 319 1.77 -22.08 -26.56
N ASN A 320 2.99 -22.40 -26.11
CA ASN A 320 3.57 -23.74 -26.27
C ASN A 320 2.84 -24.79 -25.41
N THR A 321 2.16 -24.38 -24.34
CA THR A 321 1.28 -25.23 -23.53
C THR A 321 -0.12 -25.39 -24.15
N GLY A 322 -0.47 -24.59 -25.15
CA GLY A 322 -1.80 -24.63 -25.76
C GLY A 322 -2.88 -23.90 -24.94
N LEU A 323 -2.51 -22.84 -24.20
CA LEU A 323 -3.45 -22.02 -23.43
C LEU A 323 -4.10 -20.91 -24.27
N PRO A 324 -5.37 -20.58 -24.04
CA PRO A 324 -6.02 -19.41 -24.65
C PRO A 324 -5.46 -18.11 -24.07
N ILE A 325 -5.16 -17.15 -24.94
CA ILE A 325 -4.55 -15.88 -24.58
C ILE A 325 -5.64 -14.80 -24.55
N ALA A 326 -5.99 -14.34 -23.35
CA ALA A 326 -7.03 -13.35 -23.17
C ALA A 326 -6.56 -11.92 -23.45
N GLU A 327 -5.28 -11.63 -23.22
CA GLU A 327 -4.68 -10.33 -23.48
C GLU A 327 -3.20 -10.50 -23.87
N ARG A 328 -2.80 -9.96 -25.01
CA ARG A 328 -1.40 -9.83 -25.43
C ARG A 328 -1.23 -8.58 -26.26
N HIS A 329 -0.16 -7.84 -26.01
CA HIS A 329 0.26 -6.67 -26.78
C HIS A 329 1.68 -6.85 -27.30
N ALA A 330 1.95 -6.48 -28.55
CA ALA A 330 3.30 -6.40 -29.09
C ALA A 330 4.02 -5.14 -28.61
N HIS A 331 5.35 -5.16 -28.64
CA HIS A 331 6.12 -3.91 -28.54
C HIS A 331 5.86 -2.99 -29.73
N ALA A 332 6.06 -1.69 -29.54
CA ALA A 332 5.83 -0.69 -30.58
C ALA A 332 6.83 -0.74 -31.74
N TYR A 333 8.01 -1.34 -31.53
CA TYR A 333 9.06 -1.54 -32.53
C TYR A 333 9.74 -2.88 -32.31
N ARG A 334 10.51 -3.35 -33.31
CA ARG A 334 11.22 -4.63 -33.22
C ARG A 334 12.39 -4.54 -32.25
N VAL A 335 12.31 -5.31 -31.19
CA VAL A 335 13.39 -5.46 -30.20
C VAL A 335 14.20 -6.70 -30.58
N SER A 336 15.35 -6.48 -31.21
CA SER A 336 16.15 -7.53 -31.85
C SER A 336 16.47 -8.71 -30.94
N TYR A 337 16.80 -8.46 -29.67
CA TYR A 337 17.15 -9.53 -28.73
C TYR A 337 15.98 -10.43 -28.32
N TYR A 338 14.72 -10.06 -28.57
CA TYR A 338 13.58 -10.99 -28.44
C TYR A 338 13.52 -11.99 -29.60
N GLU A 339 14.17 -11.68 -30.72
CA GLU A 339 14.21 -12.54 -31.90
C GLU A 339 15.43 -13.50 -31.86
N ASN A 340 16.24 -13.45 -30.80
CA ASN A 340 17.30 -14.42 -30.55
C ASN A 340 16.70 -15.80 -30.25
N GLY A 341 16.64 -16.65 -31.28
CA GLY A 341 16.00 -17.98 -31.19
C GLY A 341 14.48 -17.96 -31.33
N SER A 342 13.90 -16.87 -31.84
CA SER A 342 12.46 -16.75 -32.09
C SER A 342 12.16 -15.84 -33.29
N GLN A 343 10.96 -15.93 -33.86
CA GLN A 343 10.55 -15.05 -34.95
C GLN A 343 9.94 -13.72 -34.42
N PRO A 344 9.94 -12.64 -35.24
CA PRO A 344 9.26 -11.39 -34.91
C PRO A 344 7.77 -11.58 -34.59
N GLY A 345 7.28 -10.97 -33.51
CA GLY A 345 5.87 -11.06 -33.10
C GLY A 345 5.58 -12.06 -31.99
N PHE A 346 6.56 -12.88 -31.57
CA PHE A 346 6.46 -13.75 -30.39
C PHE A 346 6.86 -13.05 -29.09
N ASP A 347 6.58 -11.75 -29.01
CA ASP A 347 6.83 -10.88 -27.87
C ASP A 347 5.53 -10.47 -27.17
N ALA A 348 5.61 -10.21 -25.88
CA ALA A 348 4.50 -9.66 -25.10
C ALA A 348 5.03 -8.52 -24.23
N THR A 349 4.51 -7.32 -24.44
CA THR A 349 4.84 -6.15 -23.63
C THR A 349 3.88 -6.00 -22.46
N ILE A 350 4.33 -5.37 -21.39
CA ILE A 350 3.53 -5.01 -20.23
C ILE A 350 3.79 -3.55 -19.86
N PHE A 351 2.82 -2.91 -19.25
CA PHE A 351 2.93 -1.57 -18.69
C PHE A 351 1.85 -1.43 -17.62
N SER A 352 2.22 -1.68 -16.36
CA SER A 352 1.25 -1.70 -15.27
C SER A 352 0.66 -0.30 -15.02
N PRO A 353 -0.67 -0.17 -14.81
CA PRO A 353 -1.69 -1.23 -14.85
C PRO A 353 -2.39 -1.38 -16.21
N SER A 354 -2.04 -0.58 -17.23
CA SER A 354 -2.85 -0.44 -18.45
C SER A 354 -2.59 -1.47 -19.56
N VAL A 355 -1.45 -2.18 -19.54
CA VAL A 355 -1.09 -3.20 -20.54
C VAL A 355 -0.62 -4.45 -19.81
N ASP A 356 -1.28 -5.59 -20.04
CA ASP A 356 -1.01 -6.84 -19.34
C ASP A 356 -0.86 -8.02 -20.31
N LEU A 357 -0.32 -9.13 -19.80
CA LEU A 357 -0.39 -10.45 -20.43
C LEU A 357 -1.34 -11.32 -19.59
N LYS A 358 -2.44 -11.78 -20.20
CA LYS A 358 -3.43 -12.63 -19.56
C LYS A 358 -3.70 -13.89 -20.38
N PHE A 359 -3.83 -15.02 -19.70
CA PHE A 359 -4.18 -16.29 -20.32
C PHE A 359 -4.95 -17.17 -19.32
N GLN A 360 -5.80 -18.06 -19.82
CA GLN A 360 -6.60 -18.93 -18.96
C GLN A 360 -5.98 -20.33 -18.87
N ASN A 361 -5.91 -20.91 -17.67
CA ASN A 361 -5.64 -22.33 -17.55
C ASN A 361 -6.91 -23.14 -17.86
N ASN A 362 -7.05 -23.61 -19.09
CA ASN A 362 -8.12 -24.54 -19.49
C ASN A 362 -7.64 -26.01 -19.58
N THR A 363 -6.55 -26.37 -18.90
CA THR A 363 -6.03 -27.74 -18.84
C THR A 363 -6.81 -28.59 -17.82
N PRO A 364 -6.64 -29.93 -17.80
CA PRO A 364 -7.36 -30.80 -16.87
C PRO A 364 -7.07 -30.57 -15.39
N ALA A 365 -5.96 -29.91 -15.06
CA ALA A 365 -5.40 -29.76 -13.71
C ALA A 365 -4.82 -28.35 -13.48
N SER A 366 -4.25 -28.10 -12.31
CA SER A 366 -3.52 -26.87 -12.05
C SER A 366 -2.20 -26.85 -12.83
N ILE A 367 -1.73 -25.65 -13.18
CA ILE A 367 -0.41 -25.44 -13.77
C ILE A 367 0.51 -24.83 -12.71
N LEU A 368 1.64 -25.45 -12.45
CA LEU A 368 2.74 -24.87 -11.68
C LEU A 368 3.75 -24.23 -12.62
N ILE A 369 4.06 -22.96 -12.35
CA ILE A 369 5.14 -22.24 -13.03
C ILE A 369 6.45 -22.48 -12.27
N GLN A 370 7.48 -22.88 -13.00
CA GLN A 370 8.85 -22.97 -12.53
C GLN A 370 9.73 -22.13 -13.45
N THR A 371 10.51 -21.23 -12.87
CA THR A 371 11.49 -20.44 -13.62
C THR A 371 12.90 -20.99 -13.40
N ALA A 372 13.70 -21.01 -14.46
CA ALA A 372 15.11 -21.37 -14.42
C ALA A 372 15.94 -20.25 -15.09
N ILE A 373 17.07 -19.94 -14.46
CA ILE A 373 18.04 -18.96 -14.94
C ILE A 373 19.36 -19.68 -15.14
N ASP A 374 19.82 -19.77 -16.38
CA ASP A 374 21.17 -20.19 -16.70
C ASP A 374 22.05 -18.95 -16.87
N LYS A 375 22.89 -18.69 -15.88
CA LYS A 375 23.79 -17.53 -15.85
C LYS A 375 24.98 -17.68 -16.79
N GLU A 376 25.36 -18.90 -17.16
CA GLU A 376 26.48 -19.15 -18.06
C GLU A 376 26.07 -18.86 -19.50
N SER A 377 24.91 -19.36 -19.93
CA SER A 377 24.38 -19.17 -21.28
C SER A 377 23.47 -17.94 -21.43
N ASN A 378 23.17 -17.23 -20.34
CA ASN A 378 22.25 -16.09 -20.27
C ASN A 378 20.84 -16.43 -20.79
N ILE A 379 20.30 -17.56 -20.33
CA ILE A 379 18.99 -18.07 -20.74
C ILE A 379 17.99 -17.99 -19.57
N LEU A 380 16.82 -17.43 -19.86
CA LEU A 380 15.64 -17.48 -19.01
C LEU A 380 14.67 -18.52 -19.56
N THR A 381 14.22 -19.43 -18.71
CA THR A 381 13.23 -20.46 -19.06
C THR A 381 12.04 -20.39 -18.10
N PHE A 382 10.84 -20.43 -18.68
CA PHE A 382 9.59 -20.71 -17.97
C PHE A 382 9.15 -22.12 -18.32
N LYS A 383 8.92 -22.95 -17.29
CA LYS A 383 8.42 -24.32 -17.42
C LYS A 383 7.05 -24.40 -16.77
N PHE A 384 6.07 -24.87 -17.51
CA PHE A 384 4.73 -25.14 -17.02
C PHE A 384 4.59 -26.63 -16.75
N TYR A 385 4.31 -26.97 -15.51
CA TYR A 385 4.06 -28.35 -15.08
C TYR A 385 2.58 -28.52 -14.74
N GLY A 386 1.99 -29.63 -15.16
CA GLY A 386 0.56 -29.89 -14.99
C GLY A 386 0.21 -31.30 -15.45
N LYS A 387 -0.98 -31.47 -16.00
CA LYS A 387 -1.45 -32.72 -16.61
C LYS A 387 -1.73 -32.50 -18.08
N ARG A 388 -1.13 -33.30 -18.97
CA ARG A 388 -1.47 -33.25 -20.39
C ARG A 388 -2.87 -33.78 -20.64
N ASP A 389 -3.59 -33.16 -21.56
CA ASP A 389 -4.70 -33.79 -22.28
C ASP A 389 -4.25 -34.09 -23.73
N ASP A 390 -5.21 -34.42 -24.58
CA ASP A 390 -5.03 -34.74 -26.00
C ASP A 390 -4.86 -33.51 -26.90
N ARG A 391 -4.56 -32.32 -26.33
CA ARG A 391 -4.36 -31.11 -27.13
C ARG A 391 -3.06 -31.15 -27.94
N GLN A 392 -3.11 -30.62 -29.15
CA GLN A 392 -1.97 -30.44 -30.04
C GLN A 392 -1.86 -28.97 -30.44
N VAL A 393 -0.68 -28.39 -30.22
CA VAL A 393 -0.38 -27.00 -30.56
C VAL A 393 0.22 -26.94 -31.96
N ASN A 394 -0.40 -26.16 -32.83
CA ASN A 394 0.07 -25.88 -34.19
C ASN A 394 0.24 -24.37 -34.35
N ILE A 395 1.49 -23.92 -34.46
CA ILE A 395 1.85 -22.52 -34.68
C ILE A 395 2.37 -22.38 -36.11
N SER A 396 1.76 -21.50 -36.91
CA SER A 396 2.22 -21.26 -38.28
C SER A 396 3.56 -20.52 -38.28
N PRO A 397 4.35 -20.62 -39.36
CA PRO A 397 5.45 -19.68 -39.61
C PRO A 397 4.95 -18.23 -39.59
N VAL A 398 5.79 -17.31 -39.14
CA VAL A 398 5.49 -15.87 -39.19
C VAL A 398 5.53 -15.38 -40.63
N THR A 399 4.50 -14.64 -41.02
CA THR A 399 4.52 -13.80 -42.21
C THR A 399 4.94 -12.38 -41.82
N ILE A 400 5.90 -11.81 -42.54
CA ILE A 400 6.37 -10.42 -42.37
C ILE A 400 6.03 -9.66 -43.65
N TRP A 401 5.52 -8.44 -43.53
CA TRP A 401 5.25 -7.55 -44.66
C TRP A 401 5.33 -6.09 -44.24
N ASP A 402 5.23 -5.18 -45.22
CA ASP A 402 5.24 -3.72 -44.98
C ASP A 402 6.50 -3.26 -44.24
N GLU A 403 7.66 -3.81 -44.65
CA GLU A 403 8.94 -3.49 -44.05
C GLU A 403 9.38 -2.08 -44.45
N SER A 404 9.78 -1.28 -43.46
CA SER A 404 10.21 0.11 -43.66
C SER A 404 11.50 0.39 -42.91
N PRO A 405 12.46 1.11 -43.52
CA PRO A 405 13.71 1.43 -42.86
C PRO A 405 13.46 2.43 -41.71
N PRO A 406 14.33 2.41 -40.68
CA PRO A 406 14.32 3.43 -39.64
C PRO A 406 14.53 4.83 -40.25
N PRO A 407 13.92 5.89 -39.69
CA PRO A 407 14.21 7.27 -40.12
C PRO A 407 15.70 7.62 -39.93
N ALA A 408 16.16 8.65 -40.63
CA ALA A 408 17.51 9.17 -40.47
C ALA A 408 17.79 9.52 -38.99
N PRO A 409 19.02 9.29 -38.47
CA PRO A 409 19.35 9.62 -37.09
C PRO A 409 19.02 11.06 -36.69
N LEU A 410 18.48 11.23 -35.50
CA LEU A 410 18.19 12.53 -34.90
C LEU A 410 19.29 12.89 -33.91
N TYR A 411 19.92 14.05 -34.12
CA TYR A 411 20.88 14.63 -33.18
C TYR A 411 20.16 15.70 -32.36
N GLN A 412 20.17 15.56 -31.03
CA GLN A 412 19.56 16.50 -30.09
C GLN A 412 20.64 17.07 -29.19
N ASP A 413 20.62 18.38 -29.00
CA ASP A 413 21.55 19.03 -28.07
C ASP A 413 21.19 18.65 -26.63
N ASP A 414 22.21 18.28 -25.85
CA ASP A 414 22.10 18.02 -24.42
C ASP A 414 23.12 18.87 -23.66
N PRO A 415 22.69 19.92 -22.94
CA PRO A 415 23.59 20.80 -22.19
C PRO A 415 24.20 20.13 -20.95
N THR A 416 23.76 18.92 -20.58
CA THR A 416 24.34 18.15 -19.47
C THR A 416 25.55 17.32 -19.90
N LEU A 417 25.80 17.18 -21.20
CA LEU A 417 26.94 16.47 -21.75
C LEU A 417 28.11 17.44 -22.06
N PRO A 418 29.37 17.05 -21.78
CA PRO A 418 30.55 17.79 -22.18
C PRO A 418 30.56 18.14 -23.67
N LYS A 419 31.08 19.32 -24.00
CA LYS A 419 31.14 19.80 -25.39
C LYS A 419 31.83 18.80 -26.31
N GLY A 420 31.12 18.37 -27.36
CA GLY A 420 31.63 17.42 -28.36
C GLY A 420 31.41 15.95 -28.01
N GLU A 421 30.89 15.63 -26.82
CA GLU A 421 30.47 14.27 -26.49
C GLU A 421 29.19 13.91 -27.27
N VAL A 422 29.17 12.72 -27.87
CA VAL A 422 27.99 12.19 -28.58
C VAL A 422 27.57 10.88 -27.92
N LYS A 423 26.34 10.83 -27.41
CA LYS A 423 25.78 9.67 -26.71
C LYS A 423 24.52 9.17 -27.40
N GLN A 424 24.55 7.95 -27.93
CA GLN A 424 23.36 7.32 -28.48
C GLN A 424 22.42 6.88 -27.34
N VAL A 425 21.14 7.24 -27.43
CA VAL A 425 20.10 6.90 -26.44
C VAL A 425 18.96 6.07 -27.01
N ASP A 426 18.76 6.10 -28.34
CA ASP A 426 17.84 5.21 -29.05
C ASP A 426 18.55 4.54 -30.23
N PHE A 427 18.20 3.28 -30.47
CA PHE A 427 18.80 2.45 -31.51
C PHE A 427 17.84 2.26 -32.67
N PRO A 428 18.30 2.34 -33.93
CA PRO A 428 17.42 2.24 -35.08
C PRO A 428 16.84 0.83 -35.20
N ALA A 429 15.54 0.74 -35.51
CA ALA A 429 14.88 -0.53 -35.76
C ALA A 429 14.00 -0.45 -37.01
N TRP A 430 14.01 -1.51 -37.82
CA TRP A 430 13.12 -1.63 -38.97
C TRP A 430 11.67 -1.75 -38.51
N GLY A 431 10.78 -1.03 -39.20
CA GLY A 431 9.34 -1.24 -39.08
C GLY A 431 8.92 -2.45 -39.89
N ALA A 432 7.89 -3.15 -39.42
CA ALA A 432 7.29 -4.29 -40.13
C ALA A 432 5.93 -4.64 -39.50
N LYS A 433 5.04 -5.22 -40.30
CA LYS A 433 3.86 -5.94 -39.80
C LYS A 433 4.14 -7.43 -39.79
N THR A 434 3.69 -8.11 -38.75
CA THR A 434 3.88 -9.56 -38.61
C THR A 434 2.59 -10.24 -38.18
N LYS A 435 2.42 -11.49 -38.63
CA LYS A 435 1.34 -12.35 -38.15
C LYS A 435 1.77 -13.80 -38.08
N PHE A 436 1.20 -14.52 -37.13
CA PHE A 436 1.21 -15.98 -37.08
C PHE A 436 -0.13 -16.48 -36.56
N THR A 437 -0.52 -17.68 -36.99
CA THR A 437 -1.74 -18.34 -36.53
C THR A 437 -1.37 -19.37 -35.48
N TYR A 438 -2.10 -19.35 -34.37
CA TYR A 438 -1.98 -20.23 -33.23
C TYR A 438 -3.25 -21.08 -33.15
N LYS A 439 -3.11 -22.38 -33.43
CA LYS A 439 -4.22 -23.34 -33.37
C LYS A 439 -3.95 -24.39 -32.31
N VAL A 440 -4.99 -24.72 -31.56
CA VAL A 440 -4.96 -25.85 -30.61
C VAL A 440 -6.08 -26.80 -30.96
N ILE A 441 -5.71 -28.02 -31.36
CA ILE A 441 -6.66 -29.08 -31.69
C ILE A 441 -6.79 -29.99 -30.48
N LYS A 442 -8.01 -30.28 -30.03
CA LYS A 442 -8.29 -31.20 -28.93
C LYS A 442 -9.23 -32.30 -29.44
N GLY A 443 -8.77 -33.54 -29.44
CA GLY A 443 -9.45 -34.62 -30.15
C GLY A 443 -9.55 -34.30 -31.65
N ASN A 444 -10.79 -34.20 -32.15
CA ASN A 444 -11.08 -33.81 -33.53
C ASN A 444 -11.57 -32.37 -33.69
N GLU A 445 -11.61 -31.59 -32.61
CA GLU A 445 -12.16 -30.23 -32.60
C GLU A 445 -11.04 -29.18 -32.49
N THR A 446 -11.15 -28.12 -33.28
CA THR A 446 -10.29 -26.95 -33.12
C THR A 446 -10.77 -26.15 -31.91
N SER A 447 -10.05 -26.24 -30.80
CA SER A 447 -10.38 -25.55 -29.55
C SER A 447 -9.94 -24.08 -29.52
N ILE A 448 -8.85 -23.76 -30.23
CA ILE A 448 -8.33 -22.40 -30.39
C ILE A 448 -7.94 -22.22 -31.86
N ASP A 449 -8.33 -21.10 -32.47
CA ASP A 449 -7.90 -20.65 -33.79
C ASP A 449 -7.74 -19.13 -33.77
N GLU A 450 -6.57 -18.67 -33.33
CA GLU A 450 -6.27 -17.26 -33.14
C GLU A 450 -5.16 -16.83 -34.10
N THR A 451 -5.23 -15.59 -34.59
CA THR A 451 -4.13 -14.99 -35.35
C THR A 451 -3.59 -13.80 -34.58
N PHE A 452 -2.33 -13.88 -34.18
CA PHE A 452 -1.64 -12.77 -33.55
C PHE A 452 -1.10 -11.83 -34.61
N PHE A 453 -1.38 -10.54 -34.44
CA PHE A 453 -0.84 -9.48 -35.28
C PHE A 453 0.10 -8.60 -34.45
N SER A 454 1.23 -8.22 -35.04
CA SER A 454 2.14 -7.22 -34.48
C SER A 454 2.40 -6.14 -35.53
N ASN A 455 2.39 -4.88 -35.10
CA ASN A 455 2.64 -3.73 -35.96
C ASN A 455 3.81 -2.93 -35.39
N PHE A 456 5.01 -3.22 -35.89
CA PHE A 456 6.24 -2.57 -35.46
C PHE A 456 6.48 -1.32 -36.30
N ARG A 457 6.57 -0.18 -35.63
CA ARG A 457 6.90 1.11 -36.25
C ARG A 457 8.41 1.18 -36.51
N PRO A 458 8.84 1.77 -37.63
CA PRO A 458 10.25 2.06 -37.83
C PRO A 458 10.73 3.02 -36.74
N TRP A 459 11.85 2.70 -36.10
CA TRP A 459 12.35 3.41 -34.92
C TRP A 459 13.61 4.19 -35.25
N GLN A 460 13.61 5.47 -34.89
CA GLN A 460 14.70 6.39 -35.20
C GLN A 460 15.85 6.25 -34.20
N ALA A 461 17.08 6.29 -34.68
CA ALA A 461 18.24 6.45 -33.80
C ALA A 461 18.28 7.87 -33.22
N VAL A 462 18.50 8.02 -31.92
CA VAL A 462 18.66 9.34 -31.29
C VAL A 462 20.04 9.44 -30.65
N PHE A 463 20.75 10.51 -30.98
CA PHE A 463 22.06 10.87 -30.45
C PHE A 463 21.95 12.19 -29.70
N LEU A 464 22.41 12.21 -28.45
CA LEU A 464 22.57 13.42 -27.64
C LEU A 464 23.95 14.01 -27.90
N VAL A 465 24.03 15.31 -28.16
CA VAL A 465 25.27 16.03 -28.48
C VAL A 465 25.54 17.09 -27.41
N GLY A 466 26.69 16.98 -26.75
CA GLY A 466 27.08 17.90 -25.69
C GLY A 466 27.50 19.27 -26.23
N GLN A 467 26.94 20.32 -25.63
CA GLN A 467 27.20 21.71 -26.01
C GLN A 467 28.17 22.44 -25.06
N GLY A 468 28.43 21.88 -23.87
CA GLY A 468 29.37 22.41 -22.87
C GLY A 468 28.70 23.06 -21.68
#